data_AF-A0A927QX58-F1
#
_entry.id   AF-A0A927QX58-F1
#
_cell.length_a   1.000
_cell.length_b   1.000
_cell.length_c   1.000
_cell.angle_alpha   90.00
_cell.angle_beta   90.00
_cell.angle_gamma   90.00
#
_symmetry.space_group_name_H-M   'P 1'
#
loop_
_entity.id
_entity.type
_entity.pdbx_description
1 polymer ?
#
loop_
_entity_poly.entity_id
_entity_poly.type
_entity_poly.pdbx_seq_one_letter_code
_entity_poly.pdbx_strand_id
1 'polypeptide(L)'
;MRALLRWLFRRDGHPLRRLESAYRSAKRRPLMPSQVRLRRFTPVGFGRRGIDPDEVTEFLDQVAADLARAYAELAGVREQNARIKDALRRWQSHQVSTAYELARR
;
A
#
# COMPACT_ATOMS: atom_id res chain seq x y z
N MET A 1 -27.56 -1.24 -20.12
CA MET A 1 -26.28 -0.78 -19.50
C MET A 1 -26.22 -1.03 -17.98
N ARG A 2 -26.57 -2.25 -17.50
CA ARG A 2 -26.58 -2.60 -16.04
C ARG A 2 -25.57 -3.70 -15.67
N ALA A 3 -24.78 -4.16 -16.63
CA ALA A 3 -23.81 -5.25 -16.44
C ALA A 3 -22.40 -4.73 -16.08
N LEU A 4 -22.01 -3.57 -16.63
CA LEU A 4 -20.67 -3.00 -16.44
C LEU A 4 -20.41 -2.47 -15.02
N LEU A 5 -21.46 -2.02 -14.33
CA LEU A 5 -21.37 -1.51 -12.96
C LEU A 5 -21.24 -2.63 -11.92
N ARG A 6 -21.69 -3.85 -12.23
CA ARG A 6 -21.57 -4.99 -11.30
C ARG A 6 -20.13 -5.52 -11.21
N TRP A 7 -19.29 -5.24 -12.21
CA TRP A 7 -17.86 -5.59 -12.19
C TRP A 7 -17.07 -4.67 -11.23
N LEU A 8 -17.45 -3.39 -11.13
CA LEU A 8 -16.81 -2.45 -10.20
C LEU A 8 -17.20 -2.66 -8.73
N PHE A 9 -18.30 -3.38 -8.46
CA PHE A 9 -18.78 -3.67 -7.11
C PHE A 9 -18.67 -5.15 -6.71
N ARG A 10 -18.29 -6.07 -7.61
CA ARG A 10 -17.84 -7.41 -7.21
C ARG A 10 -16.45 -7.28 -6.60
N ARG A 11 -16.46 -7.09 -5.29
CA ARG A 11 -15.29 -7.26 -4.42
C ARG A 11 -14.83 -8.72 -4.53
N ASP A 12 -13.97 -9.00 -5.49
CA ASP A 12 -13.04 -10.13 -5.45
C ASP A 12 -11.62 -9.56 -5.59
N GLY A 13 -11.06 -9.20 -4.44
CA GLY A 13 -9.64 -9.37 -4.11
C GLY A 13 -8.58 -8.73 -5.01
N HIS A 14 -8.24 -7.47 -4.67
CA HIS A 14 -6.89 -6.89 -4.63
C HIS A 14 -5.98 -7.01 -5.88
N PRO A 15 -5.56 -5.90 -6.53
CA PRO A 15 -4.46 -5.91 -7.50
C PRO A 15 -3.09 -6.26 -6.87
N LEU A 16 -3.06 -6.51 -5.55
CA LEU A 16 -1.92 -7.10 -4.85
C LEU A 16 -1.82 -8.63 -5.00
N ARG A 17 -2.83 -9.30 -5.61
CA ARG A 17 -2.79 -10.75 -5.83
C ARG A 17 -1.74 -11.21 -6.85
N ARG A 18 -1.18 -10.28 -7.64
CA ARG A 18 -0.01 -10.55 -8.50
C ARG A 18 1.33 -10.39 -7.78
N LEU A 19 1.34 -9.68 -6.64
CA LEU A 19 2.47 -9.66 -5.69
C LEU A 19 2.42 -10.85 -4.72
N GLU A 20 1.28 -11.51 -4.58
CA GLU A 20 1.10 -12.66 -3.67
C GLU A 20 1.91 -13.90 -4.05
N SER A 21 2.29 -14.08 -5.32
CA SER A 21 3.14 -15.22 -5.71
C SER A 21 4.63 -14.99 -5.41
N ALA A 22 5.07 -13.72 -5.28
CA ALA A 22 6.48 -13.38 -5.09
C ALA A 22 6.89 -13.13 -3.62
N TYR A 23 5.96 -12.87 -2.69
CA TYR A 23 6.27 -12.67 -1.27
C TYR A 23 5.61 -13.73 -0.38
N ARG A 24 6.19 -14.93 -0.44
CA ARG A 24 5.92 -16.09 0.40
C ARG A 24 6.17 -15.77 1.89
N SER A 25 5.30 -15.01 2.55
CA SER A 25 5.23 -14.90 4.03
C SER A 25 4.08 -13.99 4.50
N ALA A 26 2.84 -14.47 4.48
CA ALA A 26 1.77 -13.91 5.32
C ALA A 26 2.11 -13.93 6.84
N LYS A 27 3.19 -14.62 7.23
CA LYS A 27 3.79 -14.60 8.57
C LYS A 27 4.76 -13.44 8.84
N ARG A 28 5.15 -12.65 7.84
CA ARG A 28 6.05 -11.49 8.04
C ARG A 28 5.24 -10.21 7.87
N ARG A 29 5.04 -9.50 8.97
CA ARG A 29 4.49 -8.14 8.92
C ARG A 29 5.40 -7.28 8.03
N PRO A 30 4.84 -6.39 7.18
CA PRO A 30 5.65 -5.46 6.40
C PRO A 30 6.58 -4.68 7.32
N LEU A 31 7.86 -4.57 6.92
CA LEU A 31 8.87 -3.86 7.69
C LEU A 31 8.54 -2.37 7.69
N MET A 32 8.53 -1.73 8.85
CA MET A 32 8.34 -0.28 8.96
C MET A 32 9.69 0.43 8.93
N PRO A 33 9.78 1.67 8.40
CA PRO A 33 11.00 2.47 8.44
C PRO A 33 11.62 2.60 9.84
N SER A 34 10.79 2.73 10.87
CA SER A 34 11.25 2.78 12.27
C SER A 34 11.86 1.46 12.74
N GLN A 35 11.34 0.33 12.27
CA GLN A 35 11.87 -1.00 12.61
C GLN A 35 13.23 -1.25 11.96
N VAL A 36 13.48 -0.65 10.79
CA VAL A 36 14.80 -0.70 10.13
C VAL A 36 15.83 0.09 10.95
N ARG A 37 15.52 1.34 11.30
CA ARG A 37 16.43 2.21 12.09
C ARG A 37 16.77 1.63 13.46
N LEU A 38 15.81 0.98 14.11
CA LEU A 38 15.99 0.43 15.45
C LEU A 38 16.52 -1.02 15.43
N ARG A 39 16.87 -1.56 14.26
CA ARG A 39 17.36 -2.93 14.14
C ARG A 39 18.77 -3.02 14.72
N ARG A 40 18.91 -3.77 15.81
CA ARG A 40 20.21 -4.13 16.37
C ARG A 40 20.65 -5.50 15.88
N PHE A 41 21.91 -5.60 15.46
CA PHE A 41 22.55 -6.86 15.13
C PHE A 41 23.48 -7.28 16.26
N THR A 42 23.52 -8.58 16.54
CA THR A 42 24.47 -9.13 17.51
C THR A 42 25.87 -9.09 16.91
N PRO A 43 26.89 -8.59 17.65
CA PRO A 43 28.27 -8.67 17.21
C PRO A 43 28.69 -10.11 16.92
N VAL A 44 29.61 -10.28 15.96
CA VAL A 44 30.19 -11.61 15.71
C VAL A 44 31.03 -12.05 16.90
N GLY A 45 31.00 -13.36 17.20
CA GLY A 45 31.80 -13.94 18.28
C GLY A 45 33.31 -13.86 18.02
N PHE A 46 34.09 -14.06 19.08
CA PHE A 46 35.55 -13.99 19.06
C PHE A 46 36.16 -14.87 17.93
N GLY A 47 37.16 -14.32 17.22
CA GLY A 47 37.85 -15.00 16.12
C GLY A 47 37.14 -14.93 14.75
N ARG A 48 35.99 -14.26 14.63
CA ARG A 48 35.28 -14.05 13.36
C ARG A 48 35.36 -12.58 12.94
N ARG A 49 35.49 -12.31 11.64
CA ARG A 49 35.39 -10.96 11.09
C ARG A 49 33.92 -10.64 10.80
N GLY A 50 33.45 -9.51 11.31
CA GLY A 50 32.13 -8.94 11.03
C GLY A 50 32.23 -7.80 10.03
N ILE A 51 31.07 -7.30 9.59
CA ILE A 51 30.97 -6.04 8.84
C ILE A 51 31.13 -4.88 9.83
N ASP A 52 31.69 -3.77 9.39
CA ASP A 52 31.77 -2.55 10.17
C ASP A 52 30.36 -2.12 10.64
N PRO A 53 30.12 -1.99 11.97
CA PRO A 53 28.85 -1.53 12.50
C PRO A 53 28.40 -0.17 11.96
N ASP A 54 29.33 0.72 11.64
CA ASP A 54 29.04 2.07 11.17
C ASP A 54 28.52 2.02 9.72
N GLU A 55 29.17 1.24 8.84
CA GLU A 55 28.67 1.00 7.46
C GLU A 55 27.29 0.35 7.46
N VAL A 56 27.04 -0.60 8.38
CA VAL A 56 25.72 -1.21 8.53
C VAL A 56 24.69 -0.17 8.94
N THR A 57 25.03 0.72 9.87
CA THR A 57 24.11 1.74 10.36
C THR A 57 23.75 2.75 9.27
N GLU A 58 24.74 3.24 8.52
CA GLU A 58 24.52 4.15 7.39
C GLU A 58 23.63 3.52 6.32
N PHE A 59 23.88 2.26 5.98
CA PHE A 59 23.05 1.54 5.01
C PHE A 59 21.62 1.36 5.50
N LEU A 60 21.40 1.02 6.78
CA LEU A 60 20.06 0.90 7.35
C LEU A 60 19.31 2.23 7.35
N ASP A 61 19.99 3.35 7.59
CA ASP A 61 19.38 4.68 7.55
C ASP A 61 18.93 5.03 6.13
N GLN A 62 19.74 4.73 5.11
CA GLN A 62 19.36 4.89 3.71
C GLN A 62 18.15 4.01 3.36
N VAL A 63 18.18 2.72 3.71
CA VAL A 63 17.05 1.79 3.48
C VAL A 63 15.78 2.30 4.17
N ALA A 64 15.90 2.81 5.38
CA ALA A 64 14.76 3.33 6.12
C ALA A 64 14.19 4.63 5.51
N ALA A 65 15.05 5.48 4.94
CA ALA A 65 14.63 6.67 4.22
C ALA A 65 13.88 6.31 2.92
N ASP A 66 14.43 5.38 2.14
CA ASP A 66 13.78 4.92 0.90
C ASP A 66 12.44 4.23 1.16
N LEU A 67 12.36 3.42 2.22
CA LEU A 67 11.12 2.78 2.62
C LEU A 67 10.07 3.80 3.09
N ALA A 68 10.49 4.86 3.78
CA ALA A 68 9.60 5.95 4.18
C ALA A 68 9.04 6.68 2.95
N ARG A 69 9.88 6.97 1.95
CA ARG A 69 9.47 7.57 0.68
C ARG A 69 8.45 6.69 -0.05
N ALA A 70 8.73 5.40 -0.19
CA ALA A 70 7.82 4.46 -0.86
C ALA A 70 6.45 4.40 -0.17
N TYR A 71 6.41 4.41 1.17
CA TYR A 71 5.15 4.44 1.91
C TYR A 71 4.40 5.77 1.76
N ALA A 72 5.09 6.90 1.71
CA ALA A 72 4.48 8.21 1.46
C ALA A 72 3.85 8.27 0.06
N GLU A 73 4.55 7.78 -0.97
CA GLU A 73 4.02 7.69 -2.33
C GLU A 73 2.78 6.79 -2.40
N LEU A 74 2.83 5.61 -1.74
CA LEU A 74 1.68 4.71 -1.67
C LEU A 74 0.48 5.35 -0.97
N ALA A 75 0.71 6.13 0.09
CA ALA A 75 -0.34 6.88 0.78
C ALA A 75 -0.99 7.91 -0.17
N GLY A 76 -0.17 8.66 -0.91
CA GLY A 76 -0.65 9.61 -1.92
C GLY A 76 -1.50 8.93 -3.01
N VAL A 77 -1.04 7.81 -3.56
CA VAL A 77 -1.79 7.03 -4.56
C VAL A 77 -3.13 6.53 -4.00
N ARG A 78 -3.15 6.07 -2.74
CA ARG A 78 -4.40 5.61 -2.10
C ARG A 78 -5.37 6.76 -1.88
N GLU A 79 -4.87 7.92 -1.49
CA GLU A 79 -5.69 9.11 -1.32
C GLU A 79 -6.29 9.58 -2.65
N GLN A 80 -5.49 9.66 -3.73
CA GLN A 80 -5.97 10.00 -5.07
C GLN A 80 -7.07 9.03 -5.51
N ASN A 81 -6.85 7.73 -5.32
CA ASN A 81 -7.85 6.71 -5.63
C ASN A 81 -9.14 6.87 -4.82
N ALA A 82 -9.04 7.23 -3.54
CA ALA A 82 -10.21 7.50 -2.70
C ALA A 82 -11.00 8.70 -3.24
N ARG A 83 -10.31 9.82 -3.54
CA ARG A 83 -10.92 11.02 -4.11
C ARG A 83 -11.64 10.74 -5.44
N ILE A 84 -11.02 9.98 -6.34
CA ILE A 84 -11.63 9.57 -7.62
C ILE A 84 -12.89 8.74 -7.38
N LYS A 85 -12.83 7.75 -6.48
CA LYS A 85 -13.98 6.89 -6.16
C LYS A 85 -15.13 7.68 -5.55
N ASP A 86 -14.82 8.66 -4.69
CA ASP A 86 -15.85 9.50 -4.07
C ASP A 86 -16.49 10.45 -5.08
N ALA A 87 -15.71 11.03 -5.99
CA ALA A 87 -16.25 11.83 -7.09
C ALA A 87 -17.18 11.00 -7.98
N LEU A 88 -16.77 9.78 -8.33
CA LEU A 88 -17.59 8.86 -9.12
C LEU A 88 -18.89 8.49 -8.39
N ARG A 89 -18.82 8.19 -7.09
CA ARG A 89 -19.99 7.87 -6.28
C ARG A 89 -20.97 9.04 -6.23
N ARG A 90 -20.47 10.26 -5.98
CA ARG A 90 -21.31 11.46 -5.98
C ARG A 90 -21.99 11.66 -7.34
N TRP A 91 -21.25 11.56 -8.43
CA TRP A 91 -21.83 11.68 -9.77
C TRP A 91 -22.92 10.65 -10.03
N GLN A 92 -22.70 9.37 -9.67
CA GLN A 92 -23.70 8.32 -9.80
C GLN A 92 -24.98 8.60 -8.99
N SER A 93 -24.85 9.10 -7.76
CA SER A 93 -25.99 9.44 -6.92
C SER A 93 -26.86 10.54 -7.54
N HIS A 94 -26.24 11.60 -8.09
CA HIS A 94 -26.99 12.65 -8.78
C HIS A 94 -27.74 12.11 -10.00
N GLN A 95 -27.10 11.28 -10.83
CA GLN A 95 -27.73 10.70 -12.01
C GLN A 95 -28.93 9.79 -11.66
N VAL A 96 -28.83 9.01 -10.58
CA VAL A 96 -29.94 8.17 -10.11
C VAL A 96 -31.10 9.02 -9.59
N SER A 97 -30.82 10.11 -8.86
CA SER A 97 -31.85 11.04 -8.39
C SER A 97 -32.59 11.68 -9.56
N THR A 98 -31.85 12.20 -10.55
CA THR A 98 -32.44 12.81 -11.75
C THR A 98 -33.27 11.80 -12.55
N ALA A 99 -32.80 10.56 -12.70
CA ALA A 99 -33.57 9.52 -13.38
C ALA A 99 -34.87 9.15 -12.64
N TYR A 100 -34.85 9.15 -11.29
CA TYR A 100 -36.04 8.91 -10.48
C TYR A 100 -37.05 10.07 -10.58
N GLU A 101 -36.58 11.31 -10.58
CA GLU A 101 -37.43 12.50 -10.73
C GLU A 101 -38.13 12.55 -12.09
N LEU A 102 -37.41 12.20 -13.17
CA LEU A 102 -37.99 12.15 -14.52
C LEU A 102 -39.00 11.00 -14.67
N ALA A 103 -38.83 9.89 -13.98
CA ALA A 103 -39.76 8.76 -14.01
C ALA A 103 -41.02 8.98 -13.16
N ARG A 104 -41.06 10.02 -12.32
CA ARG A 104 -42.18 10.35 -11.43
C ARG A 104 -43.11 11.42 -12.01
N ARG A 105 -42.71 12.08 -13.09
CA ARG A 105 -43.55 12.95 -13.91
C ARG A 105 -44.18 12.16 -15.04
#